data_AF-A6MKX2-F1
#
_entry.id   AF-A6MKX2-F1
#
_cell.length_a   1.000
_cell.length_b   1.000
_cell.length_c   1.000
_cell.angle_alpha   90.00
_cell.angle_beta   90.00
_cell.angle_gamma   90.00
#
_symmetry.space_group_name_H-M   'P 1'
#
loop_
_entity.id
_entity.type
_entity.pdbx_description
1 polymer ?
#
loop_
_entity_poly.entity_id
_entity_poly.type
_entity_poly.pdbx_seq_one_letter_code
_entity_poly.pdbx_strand_id
1 'polypeptide(L)'
;SSSPTTGSPVQSIDLTFTRLWIYSHHIYNKCKRKNILEWAKELSLSGFSMPGKPGVVCVEGPQSACEEFWSRLRKLNWKRILVRHREDIPFDGTNDEMERQRKFSIFEEKVFSVNGARGNHMDFGQLYQFLNAKACGDVFQMFFGVEGQ
;
A
#
# COMPACT_ATOMS: atom_id res chain seq x y z
N SER A 1 14.11 45.67 17.48
CA SER A 1 12.97 45.80 16.55
C SER A 1 12.75 44.48 15.86
N SER A 2 11.49 44.20 15.58
CA SER A 2 10.81 42.91 15.52
C SER A 2 11.24 41.93 14.42
N SER A 3 11.08 40.64 14.74
CA SER A 3 11.21 39.43 13.92
C SER A 3 10.37 39.43 12.64
N PRO A 4 10.64 38.48 11.74
CA PRO A 4 9.57 37.73 11.10
C PRO A 4 9.68 36.24 11.46
N THR A 5 8.67 35.75 12.18
CA THR A 5 8.46 34.34 12.46
C THR A 5 7.97 33.65 11.18
N THR A 6 8.77 32.74 10.65
CA THR A 6 8.41 31.89 9.51
C THR A 6 7.22 31.02 9.89
N GLY A 7 6.07 31.27 9.24
CA GLY A 7 4.88 30.44 9.39
C GLY A 7 5.16 29.01 8.93
N SER A 8 5.02 28.06 9.84
CA SER A 8 4.92 26.65 9.49
C SER A 8 3.63 26.46 8.67
N PRO A 9 3.65 25.73 7.54
CA PRO A 9 2.43 25.44 6.80
C PRO A 9 1.49 24.67 7.72
N VAL A 10 0.25 25.16 7.83
CA VAL A 10 -0.85 24.48 8.51
C VAL A 10 -0.97 23.09 7.89
N GLN A 11 -0.45 22.06 8.57
CA GLN A 11 -0.69 20.69 8.18
C GLN A 11 -2.19 20.48 8.32
N SER A 12 -2.89 20.33 7.19
CA SER A 12 -4.26 19.86 7.16
C SER A 12 -4.34 18.64 8.08
N ILE A 13 -5.09 18.74 9.17
CA ILE A 13 -5.26 17.59 10.07
C ILE A 13 -6.03 16.57 9.27
N ASP A 14 -5.32 15.53 8.86
CA ASP A 14 -5.87 14.44 8.10
C ASP A 14 -6.64 13.56 9.08
N LEU A 15 -7.96 13.75 9.19
CA LEU A 15 -8.83 13.01 10.12
C LEU A 15 -9.31 11.68 9.54
N THR A 16 -8.71 11.23 8.44
CA THR A 16 -9.06 9.99 7.76
C THR A 16 -7.83 9.12 7.56
N PHE A 17 -7.87 7.93 8.11
CA PHE A 17 -6.92 6.87 7.81
C PHE A 17 -7.41 6.14 6.56
N THR A 18 -6.57 6.07 5.54
CA THR A 18 -6.90 5.40 4.28
C THR A 18 -6.04 4.17 4.09
N ARG A 19 -6.64 3.07 3.61
CA ARG A 19 -5.94 1.90 3.07
C ARG A 19 -6.30 1.72 1.60
N LEU A 20 -5.30 1.73 0.73
CA LEU A 20 -5.46 1.51 -0.71
C LEU A 20 -4.93 0.13 -1.09
N TRP A 21 -5.79 -0.63 -1.76
CA TRP A 21 -5.46 -1.93 -2.35
C TRP A 21 -5.33 -1.79 -3.85
N ILE A 22 -4.10 -1.77 -4.33
CA ILE A 22 -3.76 -1.44 -5.72
C ILE A 22 -3.40 -2.72 -6.47
N TYR A 23 -4.12 -2.95 -7.56
CA TYR A 23 -3.81 -4.00 -8.51
C TYR A 23 -3.01 -3.45 -9.67
N SER A 24 -2.01 -4.19 -10.10
CA SER A 24 -1.32 -3.97 -11.37
C SER A 24 -1.22 -5.27 -12.15
N HIS A 25 -1.14 -5.17 -13.48
CA HIS A 25 -0.95 -6.36 -14.31
C HIS A 25 0.38 -7.07 -14.01
N HIS A 26 1.44 -6.33 -13.66
CA HIS A 26 2.69 -6.87 -13.13
C HIS A 26 3.60 -5.76 -12.60
N ILE A 27 4.50 -6.10 -11.67
CA ILE A 27 5.55 -5.21 -11.16
C ILE A 27 6.91 -5.94 -11.26
N TYR A 28 7.51 -5.96 -12.45
CA TYR A 28 8.83 -6.56 -12.68
C TYR A 28 9.96 -5.54 -12.76
N ASN A 29 9.64 -4.31 -13.16
CA ASN A 29 10.63 -3.27 -13.35
C ASN A 29 11.25 -2.87 -12.00
N LYS A 30 12.58 -3.00 -11.87
CA LYS A 30 13.33 -2.70 -10.65
C LYS A 30 13.22 -1.23 -10.21
N CYS A 31 13.17 -0.29 -11.17
CA CYS A 31 12.98 1.13 -10.86
C CYS A 31 11.60 1.39 -10.26
N LYS A 32 10.53 0.76 -10.78
CA LYS A 32 9.20 0.86 -10.16
C LYS A 32 9.18 0.30 -8.73
N ARG A 33 9.81 -0.86 -8.52
CA ARG A 33 9.92 -1.49 -7.18
C ARG A 33 10.64 -0.56 -6.20
N LYS A 34 11.77 0.03 -6.63
CA LYS A 34 12.51 1.01 -5.84
C LYS A 34 11.66 2.24 -5.51
N ASN A 35 10.99 2.82 -6.50
CA ASN A 35 10.13 3.99 -6.30
C ASN A 35 8.99 3.70 -5.31
N ILE A 36 8.37 2.51 -5.38
CA ILE A 36 7.33 2.11 -4.42
C ILE A 36 7.86 2.13 -2.98
N LEU A 37 9.04 1.53 -2.74
CA LEU A 37 9.65 1.50 -1.42
C LEU A 37 10.07 2.90 -0.94
N GLU A 38 10.68 3.69 -1.83
CA GLU A 38 11.16 5.03 -1.50
C GLU A 38 10.00 5.97 -1.18
N TRP A 39 8.93 5.97 -1.98
CA TRP A 39 7.77 6.84 -1.73
C TRP A 39 6.96 6.42 -0.52
N ALA A 40 6.81 5.12 -0.26
CA ALA A 40 6.14 4.66 0.96
C ALA A 40 6.90 5.13 2.21
N LYS A 41 8.23 5.03 2.20
CA LYS A 41 9.08 5.54 3.28
C LYS A 41 9.03 7.07 3.40
N GLU A 42 9.12 7.79 2.28
CA GLU A 42 9.06 9.26 2.24
C GLU A 42 7.75 9.78 2.83
N LEU A 43 6.63 9.14 2.50
CA LEU A 43 5.29 9.51 2.95
C LEU A 43 4.90 8.88 4.30
N SER A 44 5.83 8.19 4.96
CA SER A 44 5.60 7.50 6.24
C SER A 44 4.40 6.53 6.24
N LEU A 45 4.17 5.88 5.10
CA LEU A 45 3.12 4.89 4.91
C LEU A 45 3.61 3.50 5.36
N SER A 46 2.68 2.68 5.82
CA SER A 46 2.91 1.25 6.04
C SER A 46 2.16 0.42 5.00
N GLY A 47 2.41 -0.89 4.95
CA GLY A 47 1.77 -1.79 4.01
C GLY A 47 2.75 -2.76 3.37
N PHE A 48 2.51 -3.12 2.11
CA PHE A 48 3.43 -3.98 1.38
C PHE A 48 3.35 -3.76 -0.12
N SER A 49 4.41 -4.17 -0.82
CA SER A 49 4.37 -4.40 -2.26
C SER A 49 4.73 -5.84 -2.57
N MET A 50 4.01 -6.43 -3.50
CA MET A 50 4.23 -7.78 -3.98
C MET A 50 4.53 -7.74 -5.48
N PRO A 51 5.82 -7.76 -5.86
CA PRO A 51 6.21 -7.85 -7.26
C PRO A 51 5.86 -9.23 -7.82
N GLY A 52 5.37 -9.26 -9.05
CA GLY A 52 4.83 -10.49 -9.63
C GLY A 52 3.92 -10.21 -10.81
N LYS A 53 3.21 -11.24 -11.26
CA LYS A 53 2.07 -11.14 -12.18
C LYS A 53 0.88 -11.95 -11.61
N PRO A 54 -0.21 -11.29 -11.19
CA PRO A 54 -0.37 -9.83 -11.08
C PRO A 54 0.61 -9.20 -10.06
N GLY A 55 0.75 -7.88 -10.06
CA GLY A 55 1.47 -7.20 -8.98
C GLY A 55 0.47 -6.55 -8.04
N VAL A 56 0.71 -6.60 -6.73
CA VAL A 56 -0.17 -6.01 -5.72
C VAL A 56 0.60 -5.01 -4.89
N VAL A 57 -0.03 -3.88 -4.56
CA VAL A 57 0.50 -2.91 -3.60
C VAL A 57 -0.61 -2.58 -2.61
N CYS A 58 -0.30 -2.63 -1.33
CA CYS A 58 -1.14 -2.13 -0.26
C CYS A 58 -0.40 -1.00 0.43
N VAL A 59 -1.02 0.18 0.55
CA VAL A 59 -0.52 1.27 1.38
C VAL A 59 -1.59 1.69 2.37
N GLU A 60 -1.18 2.01 3.59
CA GLU A 60 -2.07 2.55 4.61
C GLU A 60 -1.40 3.65 5.44
N GLY A 61 -2.20 4.64 5.85
CA GLY A 61 -1.74 5.84 6.55
C GLY A 61 -2.73 7.00 6.41
N PRO A 62 -2.29 8.26 6.63
CA PRO A 62 -3.11 9.44 6.40
C PRO A 62 -3.62 9.53 4.96
N GLN A 63 -4.86 9.99 4.76
CA GLN A 63 -5.50 10.04 3.45
C GLN A 63 -4.68 10.83 2.41
N SER A 64 -4.18 12.01 2.77
CA SER A 64 -3.34 12.83 1.86
C SER A 64 -2.07 12.11 1.43
N ALA A 65 -1.42 11.37 2.33
CA ALA A 65 -0.22 10.61 2.03
C ALA A 65 -0.52 9.43 1.10
N CYS A 66 -1.62 8.71 1.33
CA CYS A 66 -2.07 7.63 0.44
C CYS A 66 -2.45 8.16 -0.96
N GLU A 67 -3.14 9.29 -1.05
CA GLU A 67 -3.51 9.92 -2.33
C GLU A 67 -2.29 10.44 -3.09
N GLU A 68 -1.31 11.04 -2.40
CA GLU A 68 -0.05 11.47 -3.00
C GLU A 68 0.74 10.27 -3.52
N PHE A 69 0.83 9.19 -2.74
CA PHE A 69 1.45 7.94 -3.17
C PHE A 69 0.77 7.40 -4.44
N TRP A 70 -0.56 7.33 -4.46
CA TRP A 70 -1.33 6.87 -5.61
C TRP A 70 -1.14 7.77 -6.84
N SER A 71 -1.13 9.09 -6.64
CA SER A 71 -0.89 10.09 -7.68
C SER A 71 0.47 9.89 -8.36
N ARG A 72 1.54 9.63 -7.58
CA ARG A 72 2.86 9.30 -8.11
C ARG A 72 2.87 7.94 -8.80
N LEU A 73 2.29 6.92 -8.16
CA LEU A 73 2.32 5.55 -8.65
C LEU A 73 1.62 5.42 -10.01
N ARG A 74 0.41 5.97 -10.16
CA ARG A 74 -0.38 5.86 -11.41
C ARG A 74 0.26 6.56 -12.61
N LYS A 75 1.15 7.53 -12.39
CA LYS A 75 1.88 8.27 -13.45
C LYS A 75 3.03 7.48 -14.06
N LEU A 76 3.50 6.40 -13.42
CA LEU A 76 4.49 5.52 -14.02
C LEU A 76 3.89 4.77 -15.23
N ASN A 77 4.73 4.26 -16.12
CA ASN A 77 4.26 3.55 -17.31
C ASN A 77 3.73 2.15 -16.95
N TRP A 78 2.41 1.95 -16.90
CA TRP A 78 1.77 0.66 -16.59
C TRP A 78 0.95 0.12 -17.76
N LYS A 79 0.98 -1.21 -17.97
CA LYS A 79 0.01 -1.86 -18.88
C LYS A 79 -1.42 -1.79 -18.33
N ARG A 80 -1.57 -1.95 -17.01
CA ARG A 80 -2.82 -1.74 -16.27
C ARG A 80 -2.49 -1.57 -14.79
N ILE A 81 -3.03 -0.54 -14.17
CA ILE A 81 -2.97 -0.30 -12.72
C ILE A 81 -4.29 0.34 -12.27
N LEU A 82 -4.82 -0.07 -11.13
CA LEU A 82 -6.03 0.52 -10.55
C LEU A 82 -6.11 0.24 -9.05
N VAL A 83 -6.80 1.12 -8.32
CA VAL A 83 -7.24 0.84 -6.95
C VAL A 83 -8.43 -0.13 -7.06
N ARG A 84 -8.28 -1.33 -6.50
CA ARG A 84 -9.35 -2.35 -6.43
C ARG A 84 -10.28 -2.10 -5.25
N HIS A 85 -9.71 -1.68 -4.14
CA HIS A 85 -10.44 -1.42 -2.92
C HIS A 85 -9.80 -0.28 -2.16
N ARG A 86 -10.63 0.48 -1.46
CA ARG A 86 -10.26 1.62 -0.65
C ARG A 86 -11.06 1.56 0.63
N GLU A 87 -10.36 1.64 1.74
CA GLU A 87 -10.96 1.77 3.08
C GLU A 87 -10.62 3.16 3.58
N ASP A 88 -11.63 3.96 3.92
CA ASP A 88 -11.46 5.26 4.57
C ASP A 88 -12.08 5.17 5.96
N ILE A 89 -11.27 5.36 6.99
CA ILE A 89 -11.63 5.18 8.39
C ILE A 89 -11.45 6.53 9.08
N PRO A 90 -12.52 7.21 9.51
CA PRO A 90 -12.39 8.44 10.27
C PRO A 90 -11.77 8.15 11.63
N PHE A 91 -10.92 9.05 12.10
CA PHE A 91 -10.32 8.98 13.44
C PHE A 91 -10.28 10.36 14.09
N ASP A 92 -10.14 10.40 15.40
CA ASP A 92 -10.22 11.64 16.21
C ASP A 92 -8.97 12.55 16.13
N GLY A 93 -8.00 12.20 15.28
CA GLY A 93 -6.73 12.91 15.14
C GLY A 93 -5.64 12.45 16.10
N THR A 94 -5.90 11.47 16.97
CA THR A 94 -4.87 10.91 17.86
C THR A 94 -4.02 9.86 17.15
N ASN A 95 -2.72 9.84 17.48
CA ASN A 95 -1.81 8.82 16.95
C ASN A 95 -2.19 7.40 17.42
N ASP A 96 -2.73 7.25 18.64
CA ASP A 96 -3.14 5.95 19.18
C ASP A 96 -4.25 5.30 18.35
N GLU A 97 -5.25 6.05 17.90
CA GLU A 97 -6.29 5.52 17.00
C GLU A 97 -5.71 5.15 15.65
N MET A 98 -4.82 5.98 15.09
CA MET A 98 -4.16 5.70 13.81
C MET A 98 -3.37 4.38 13.85
N GLU A 99 -2.61 4.15 14.93
CA GLU A 99 -1.83 2.91 15.11
C GLU A 99 -2.73 1.69 15.31
N ARG A 100 -3.92 1.84 15.93
CA ARG A 100 -4.90 0.74 16.05
C ARG A 100 -5.50 0.34 14.71
N GLN A 101 -5.58 1.24 13.73
CA GLN A 101 -6.09 0.94 12.40
C GLN A 101 -5.03 0.27 11.50
N ARG A 102 -3.74 0.41 11.79
CA ARG A 102 -2.66 -0.20 11.00
C ARG A 102 -2.72 -1.73 11.09
N LYS A 103 -2.74 -2.38 9.94
CA LYS A 103 -2.57 -3.84 9.81
C LYS A 103 -1.11 -4.22 9.56
N PHE A 104 -0.30 -3.27 9.11
CA PHE A 104 1.11 -3.40 8.82
C PHE A 104 1.90 -2.36 9.62
N SER A 105 2.88 -2.81 10.40
CA SER A 105 3.71 -1.91 11.22
C SER A 105 4.74 -1.13 10.40
N ILE A 106 5.15 -1.68 9.26
CA ILE A 106 6.13 -1.08 8.34
C ILE A 106 5.68 -1.33 6.90
N PHE A 107 6.34 -0.66 5.95
CA PHE A 107 6.20 -0.97 4.53
C PHE A 107 7.30 -1.93 4.07
N GLU A 108 6.93 -3.08 3.49
CA GLU A 108 7.89 -4.08 3.02
C GLU A 108 7.59 -4.59 1.62
N GLU A 109 8.63 -5.01 0.90
CA GLU A 109 8.45 -5.81 -0.31
C GLU A 109 8.35 -7.30 0.07
N LYS A 110 7.23 -7.95 -0.26
CA LYS A 110 7.01 -9.38 -0.02
C LYS A 110 7.13 -10.15 -1.33
N VAL A 111 8.01 -11.14 -1.35
CA VAL A 111 8.24 -11.99 -2.52
C VAL A 111 7.77 -13.41 -2.18
N PHE A 112 6.63 -13.81 -2.73
CA PHE A 112 6.12 -15.17 -2.63
C PHE A 112 6.49 -15.92 -3.91
N SER A 113 7.59 -16.66 -3.86
CA SER A 113 8.06 -17.49 -4.98
C SER A 113 7.67 -18.94 -4.74
N VAL A 114 7.09 -19.59 -5.76
CA VAL A 114 7.03 -21.05 -5.82
C VAL A 114 8.44 -21.58 -6.10
N ASN A 115 8.87 -22.58 -5.33
CA ASN A 115 10.23 -23.12 -5.31
C ASN A 115 10.91 -23.22 -6.69
N GLY A 116 12.09 -22.61 -6.80
CA GLY A 116 13.17 -23.03 -7.70
C GLY A 116 12.89 -23.00 -9.21
N ALA A 117 13.35 -21.93 -9.86
CA ALA A 117 13.57 -21.84 -11.30
C ALA A 117 12.31 -21.90 -12.21
N ARG A 118 12.02 -20.74 -12.82
CA ARG A 118 11.15 -20.53 -14.02
C ARG A 118 9.64 -20.37 -13.82
N GLY A 119 9.22 -19.65 -12.80
CA GLY A 119 7.86 -19.09 -12.77
C GLY A 119 7.78 -17.79 -12.01
N ASN A 120 7.64 -16.65 -12.70
CA ASN A 120 7.22 -15.37 -12.08
C ASN A 120 5.71 -15.38 -11.74
N HIS A 121 5.18 -16.57 -11.43
CA HIS A 121 3.80 -16.82 -11.03
C HIS A 121 3.75 -16.77 -9.51
N MET A 122 2.79 -16.03 -8.99
CA MET A 122 2.65 -15.87 -7.55
C MET A 122 1.98 -17.09 -6.95
N ASP A 123 2.47 -17.50 -5.79
CA ASP A 123 1.80 -18.50 -4.97
C ASP A 123 0.57 -17.85 -4.30
N PHE A 124 -0.60 -18.04 -4.91
CA PHE A 124 -1.86 -17.56 -4.38
C PHE A 124 -2.13 -18.09 -2.96
N GLY A 125 -1.67 -19.29 -2.63
CA GLY A 125 -1.80 -19.88 -1.30
C GLY A 125 -0.97 -19.13 -0.26
N GLN A 126 0.30 -18.84 -0.56
CA GLN A 126 1.16 -18.05 0.34
C GLN A 126 0.65 -16.61 0.51
N LEU A 127 0.13 -15.99 -0.56
CA LEU A 127 -0.51 -14.68 -0.46
C LEU A 127 -1.75 -14.73 0.42
N TYR A 128 -2.61 -15.74 0.25
CA TYR A 128 -3.82 -15.90 1.05
C TYR A 128 -3.48 -16.12 2.53
N GLN A 129 -2.51 -16.97 2.83
CA GLN A 129 -2.01 -17.18 4.20
C GLN A 129 -1.45 -15.89 4.81
N PHE A 130 -0.67 -15.12 4.05
CA PHE A 130 -0.15 -13.83 4.48
C PHE A 130 -1.27 -12.82 4.79
N LEU A 131 -2.28 -12.73 3.92
CA LEU A 131 -3.43 -11.85 4.12
C LEU A 131 -4.25 -12.27 5.33
N ASN A 132 -4.50 -13.57 5.52
CA ASN A 132 -5.21 -14.10 6.69
C ASN A 132 -4.47 -13.81 8.01
N ALA A 133 -3.14 -13.97 8.03
CA ALA A 133 -2.32 -13.63 9.19
C ALA A 133 -2.38 -12.13 9.56
N LYS A 134 -2.83 -11.28 8.63
CA LYS A 134 -3.02 -9.84 8.81
C LYS A 134 -4.48 -9.42 8.93
N ALA A 135 -5.40 -10.36 9.13
CA ALA A 135 -6.86 -10.11 9.13
C ALA A 135 -7.32 -9.32 7.89
N CYS A 136 -6.74 -9.66 6.73
CA CYS A 136 -7.02 -9.09 5.41
C CYS A 136 -7.51 -10.15 4.42
N GLY A 137 -7.98 -11.31 4.88
CA GLY A 137 -8.37 -12.44 4.04
C GLY A 137 -9.42 -12.08 2.98
N ASP A 138 -10.38 -11.22 3.35
CA ASP A 138 -11.50 -10.80 2.49
C ASP A 138 -11.03 -10.10 1.21
N VAL A 139 -9.88 -9.43 1.29
CA VAL A 139 -9.28 -8.71 0.17
C VAL A 139 -8.84 -9.68 -0.93
N PHE A 140 -8.49 -10.92 -0.59
CA PHE A 140 -8.14 -11.93 -1.58
C PHE A 140 -9.31 -12.20 -2.54
N GLN A 141 -10.53 -12.37 -2.01
CA GLN A 141 -11.73 -12.51 -2.84
C GLN A 141 -11.95 -11.27 -3.72
N MET A 142 -11.69 -10.07 -3.21
CA MET A 142 -11.84 -8.83 -3.98
C MET A 142 -10.85 -8.71 -5.15
N PHE A 143 -9.62 -9.22 -5.00
CA PHE A 143 -8.62 -9.16 -6.07
C PHE A 143 -8.84 -10.21 -7.16
N PHE A 144 -9.33 -11.39 -6.80
CA PHE A 144 -9.32 -12.57 -7.68
C PHE A 144 -10.70 -13.15 -7.99
N GLY A 145 -11.76 -12.70 -7.29
CA GLY A 145 -13.13 -13.16 -7.52
C GLY A 145 -13.36 -14.63 -7.18
N VAL A 146 -12.44 -15.24 -6.41
CA VAL A 146 -12.50 -16.65 -5.99
C VAL A 146 -12.35 -16.72 -4.48
N GLU A 147 -13.11 -17.61 -3.84
CA GLU A 147 -12.91 -17.94 -2.43
C GLU A 147 -11.53 -18.61 -2.29
N GLY A 148 -10.73 -18.20 -1.30
CA GLY A 148 -9.41 -18.78 -1.07
C GLY A 148 -9.56 -20.25 -0.73
N GLN A 149 -9.22 -21.14 -1.66
CA GLN A 149 -9.38 -22.58 -1.56
C GLN A 149 -8.03 -23.28 -1.48
#